data_AF-A0A7C0ZNK3-F1
#
_entry.id   AF-A0A7C0ZNK3-F1
#
_cell.length_a   1.000
_cell.length_b   1.000
_cell.length_c   1.000
_cell.angle_alpha   90.00
_cell.angle_beta   90.00
_cell.angle_gamma   90.00
#
_symmetry.space_group_name_H-M   'P 1'
#
loop_
_entity.id
_entity.type
_entity.pdbx_description
1 polymer ?
#
loop_
_entity_poly.entity_id
_entity_poly.type
_entity_poly.pdbx_seq_one_letter_code
_entity_poly.pdbx_strand_id
1 'polypeptide(L)'
;MTGKVLGVNEFCVGTQSNEALCGKCHAGAGTCCKCECDCAVKKMVCPIEKIDCLICHAPNYKKTMTGPDPSIDATEAARNVMIPTRAMCLRCHATAGGGDNNKRGDLERSMGAAEISRDLDVHMSANMTCQDCHTFNDHHVSGRGMDLRVDDTETPTTCDDRRCHGSEPHSEGSMYNKHTDRIYCTAYHVTSYGKVQTVEISRNWETRHLEHLGANVMYHEMIVRESNPAPIHVWWNRWSEIMDLADPAVLDEDGVVVMAKPVGSINDSAHNANEGSRPCL
;
A
#
# COMPACT_ATOMS: atom_id res chain seq x y z
N MET A 1 2.96 -16.81 -6.42
CA MET A 1 2.17 -15.57 -6.58
C MET A 1 1.19 -15.49 -5.44
N THR A 2 1.42 -14.51 -4.59
CA THR A 2 0.68 -14.34 -3.35
C THR A 2 0.39 -12.87 -3.14
N GLY A 3 -0.82 -12.63 -2.66
CA GLY A 3 -1.38 -11.32 -2.37
C GLY A 3 -2.05 -11.36 -1.01
N LYS A 4 -2.81 -10.31 -0.67
CA LYS A 4 -3.36 -10.10 0.68
C LYS A 4 -4.15 -11.27 1.28
N VAL A 5 -4.73 -12.13 0.45
CA VAL A 5 -5.48 -13.33 0.89
C VAL A 5 -4.57 -14.34 1.61
N LEU A 6 -3.33 -14.52 1.14
CA LEU A 6 -2.41 -15.55 1.63
C LEU A 6 -1.22 -14.99 2.43
N GLY A 7 -0.91 -13.70 2.24
CA GLY A 7 0.24 -13.08 2.90
C GLY A 7 0.04 -12.87 4.40
N VAL A 8 1.12 -13.04 5.16
CA VAL A 8 1.19 -12.78 6.60
C VAL A 8 1.92 -11.45 6.85
N ASN A 9 1.52 -10.72 7.89
CA ASN A 9 2.23 -9.53 8.38
C ASN A 9 2.12 -9.39 9.90
N GLU A 10 2.98 -8.57 10.49
CA GLU A 10 3.05 -8.31 11.93
C GLU A 10 1.97 -7.34 12.45
N PHE A 11 1.17 -6.74 11.55
CA PHE A 11 0.03 -5.90 11.92
C PHE A 11 -1.15 -6.74 12.40
N CYS A 12 -2.00 -7.21 11.48
CA CYS A 12 -3.21 -7.98 11.80
C CYS A 12 -3.04 -9.47 11.51
N VAL A 13 -1.79 -9.94 11.35
CA VAL A 13 -1.41 -11.33 11.05
C VAL A 13 -1.84 -11.77 9.67
N GLY A 14 -3.12 -12.09 9.47
CA GLY A 14 -3.62 -12.65 8.22
C GLY A 14 -5.12 -12.41 8.03
N THR A 15 -5.59 -12.59 6.80
CA THR A 15 -7.01 -12.38 6.48
C THR A 15 -7.90 -13.54 6.91
N GLN A 16 -7.38 -14.76 6.95
CA GLN A 16 -8.12 -15.94 7.39
C GLN A 16 -8.63 -15.75 8.82
N SER A 17 -9.91 -16.04 9.06
CA SER A 17 -10.67 -15.80 10.31
C SER A 17 -10.94 -14.33 10.66
N ASN A 18 -10.45 -13.37 9.86
CA ASN A 18 -10.62 -11.92 10.03
C ASN A 18 -11.25 -11.26 8.80
N GLU A 19 -11.96 -12.04 7.99
CA GLU A 19 -12.46 -11.69 6.66
C GLU A 19 -13.31 -10.43 6.68
N ALA A 20 -14.24 -10.35 7.62
CA ALA A 20 -15.16 -9.22 7.75
C ALA A 20 -14.41 -7.91 8.01
N LEU A 21 -13.43 -7.92 8.94
CA LEU A 21 -12.63 -6.74 9.26
C LEU A 21 -11.79 -6.29 8.07
N CYS A 22 -11.09 -7.23 7.44
CA CYS A 22 -10.24 -6.97 6.27
C CYS A 22 -11.07 -6.53 5.04
N GLY A 23 -12.30 -7.03 4.94
CA GLY A 23 -13.25 -6.80 3.85
C GLY A 23 -13.75 -5.38 3.74
N LYS A 24 -13.59 -4.56 4.78
CA LYS A 24 -13.87 -3.12 4.72
C LYS A 24 -13.09 -2.42 3.60
N CYS A 25 -11.91 -2.92 3.25
CA CYS A 25 -11.06 -2.36 2.20
C CYS A 25 -11.08 -3.17 0.88
N HIS A 26 -11.85 -4.25 0.80
CA HIS A 26 -11.94 -5.07 -0.40
C HIS A 26 -12.88 -4.42 -1.43
N ALA A 27 -12.57 -4.48 -2.73
CA ALA A 27 -13.42 -3.92 -3.81
C ALA A 27 -14.61 -4.83 -4.18
N GLY A 28 -15.23 -5.44 -3.17
CA GLY A 28 -16.41 -6.29 -3.28
C GLY A 28 -17.09 -6.45 -1.93
N ALA A 29 -18.33 -6.93 -1.89
CA ALA A 29 -19.06 -7.11 -0.62
C ALA A 29 -18.46 -8.26 0.22
N GLY A 30 -17.61 -7.93 1.21
CA GLY A 30 -16.84 -8.88 2.04
C GLY A 30 -15.52 -9.32 1.39
N THR A 31 -14.70 -10.10 2.11
CA THR A 31 -13.55 -10.84 1.52
C THR A 31 -14.02 -12.25 1.17
N CYS A 32 -13.94 -12.60 -0.11
CA CYS A 32 -13.91 -13.97 -0.66
C CYS A 32 -15.07 -14.96 -0.37
N CYS A 33 -15.89 -14.80 0.67
CA CYS A 33 -16.77 -15.86 1.17
C CYS A 33 -18.07 -16.09 0.35
N LYS A 34 -18.27 -15.38 -0.76
CA LYS A 34 -19.43 -15.56 -1.66
C LYS A 34 -19.06 -15.65 -3.15
N CYS A 35 -17.78 -15.71 -3.47
CA CYS A 35 -17.32 -16.11 -4.79
C CYS A 35 -16.99 -17.60 -4.73
N GLU A 36 -17.15 -18.32 -5.84
CA GLU A 36 -16.57 -19.66 -5.92
C GLU A 36 -15.05 -19.48 -5.95
N CYS A 37 -14.43 -19.63 -4.77
CA CYS A 37 -13.00 -19.61 -4.62
C CYS A 37 -12.53 -21.06 -4.62
N ASP A 38 -12.15 -21.56 -5.80
CA ASP A 38 -11.30 -22.73 -5.83
C ASP A 38 -9.87 -22.28 -5.48
N CYS A 39 -9.58 -22.35 -4.18
CA CYS A 39 -8.28 -22.01 -3.60
C CYS A 39 -7.14 -22.88 -4.17
N ALA A 40 -7.45 -24.03 -4.81
CA ALA A 40 -6.46 -24.88 -5.45
C ALA A 40 -6.01 -24.35 -6.82
N VAL A 41 -6.87 -23.66 -7.56
CA VAL A 41 -6.56 -23.09 -8.90
C VAL A 41 -6.28 -21.60 -8.91
N LYS A 42 -6.26 -20.92 -7.74
CA LYS A 42 -5.92 -19.50 -7.61
C LYS A 42 -6.74 -18.58 -8.55
N LYS A 43 -7.98 -18.98 -8.87
CA LYS A 43 -8.87 -18.22 -9.73
C LYS A 43 -10.12 -17.84 -8.96
N MET A 44 -10.35 -16.54 -8.82
CA MET A 44 -11.54 -16.00 -8.16
C MET A 44 -12.56 -15.66 -9.24
N VAL A 45 -13.65 -16.43 -9.32
CA VAL A 45 -14.80 -16.10 -10.18
C VAL A 45 -15.85 -15.45 -9.29
N CYS A 46 -15.89 -14.13 -9.32
CA CYS A 46 -16.94 -13.37 -8.66
C CYS A 46 -18.03 -13.00 -9.67
N PRO A 47 -19.31 -13.18 -9.33
CA PRO A 47 -20.40 -12.56 -10.06
C PRO A 47 -20.18 -11.04 -10.10
N ILE A 48 -20.51 -10.38 -11.22
CA ILE A 48 -20.36 -8.93 -11.36
C ILE A 48 -21.14 -8.18 -10.28
N GLU A 49 -22.24 -8.76 -9.80
CA GLU A 49 -23.10 -8.26 -8.73
C GLU A 49 -22.42 -8.24 -7.35
N LYS A 50 -21.22 -8.80 -7.23
CA LYS A 50 -20.40 -8.80 -6.00
C LYS A 50 -19.27 -7.77 -6.02
N ILE A 51 -19.02 -7.14 -7.16
CA ILE A 51 -18.05 -6.05 -7.29
C ILE A 51 -18.62 -4.79 -6.64
N ASP A 52 -17.82 -4.14 -5.81
CA ASP A 52 -18.19 -2.87 -5.19
C ASP A 52 -17.70 -1.73 -6.06
N CYS A 53 -18.52 -1.30 -7.02
CA CYS A 53 -18.17 -0.17 -7.89
C CYS A 53 -18.09 1.16 -7.11
N LEU A 54 -18.84 1.28 -6.01
CA LEU A 54 -19.03 2.54 -5.29
C LEU A 54 -17.83 2.90 -4.42
N ILE A 55 -17.04 1.91 -3.98
CA ILE A 55 -15.85 2.14 -3.16
C ILE A 55 -14.85 3.10 -3.82
N CYS A 56 -14.70 2.99 -5.15
CA CYS A 56 -13.82 3.83 -5.96
C CYS A 56 -14.54 5.00 -6.62
N HIS A 57 -15.82 4.86 -6.98
CA HIS A 57 -16.49 5.84 -7.84
C HIS A 57 -17.46 6.78 -7.14
N ALA A 58 -17.90 6.50 -5.91
CA ALA A 58 -18.90 7.34 -5.25
C ALA A 58 -18.29 8.16 -4.09
N PRO A 59 -18.40 9.51 -4.11
CA PRO A 59 -17.74 10.40 -3.13
C PRO A 59 -18.29 10.28 -1.70
N ASN A 60 -19.58 9.96 -1.57
CA ASN A 60 -20.25 9.84 -0.27
C ASN A 60 -20.36 8.38 0.20
N TYR A 61 -19.73 7.43 -0.50
CA TYR A 61 -19.81 6.03 -0.15
C TYR A 61 -18.94 5.68 1.06
N LYS A 62 -19.55 5.01 2.02
CA LYS A 62 -18.91 4.47 3.21
C LYS A 62 -19.20 2.99 3.29
N LYS A 63 -18.17 2.23 3.63
CA LYS A 63 -18.23 0.78 3.77
C LYS A 63 -17.86 0.35 5.18
N THR A 64 -18.59 -0.63 5.69
CA THR A 64 -18.35 -1.34 6.94
C THR A 64 -17.82 -2.74 6.66
N MET A 65 -17.64 -3.55 7.70
CA MET A 65 -17.18 -4.93 7.56
C MET A 65 -18.15 -5.82 6.76
N THR A 66 -19.45 -5.49 6.77
CA THR A 66 -20.51 -6.33 6.20
C THR A 66 -21.11 -5.79 4.90
N GLY A 67 -20.67 -4.61 4.44
CA GLY A 67 -21.17 -3.97 3.21
C GLY A 67 -21.25 -2.45 3.33
N PRO A 68 -22.06 -1.79 2.48
CA PRO A 68 -22.37 -0.37 2.61
C PRO A 68 -22.78 -0.03 4.05
N ASP A 69 -22.33 1.12 4.56
CA ASP A 69 -22.74 1.59 5.87
C ASP A 69 -24.25 1.85 5.90
N PRO A 70 -25.02 1.34 6.88
CA PRO A 70 -26.45 1.60 6.97
C PRO A 70 -26.81 3.09 7.07
N SER A 71 -25.85 3.96 7.42
CA SER A 71 -26.05 5.41 7.47
C SER A 71 -26.06 6.10 6.11
N ILE A 72 -25.72 5.41 5.01
CA ILE A 72 -25.65 6.03 3.68
C ILE A 72 -26.87 5.67 2.81
N ASP A 73 -27.29 6.60 1.95
CA ASP A 73 -28.19 6.28 0.84
C ASP A 73 -27.36 5.71 -0.32
N ALA A 74 -27.39 4.38 -0.47
CA ALA A 74 -26.69 3.70 -1.55
C ALA A 74 -27.21 4.08 -2.95
N THR A 75 -28.48 4.47 -3.07
CA THR A 75 -29.06 4.95 -4.33
C THR A 75 -28.52 6.31 -4.68
N GLU A 76 -28.42 7.21 -3.70
CA GLU A 76 -27.78 8.52 -3.88
C GLU A 76 -26.30 8.37 -4.26
N ALA A 77 -25.56 7.50 -3.55
CA ALA A 77 -24.17 7.20 -3.87
C ALA A 77 -24.00 6.68 -5.31
N ALA A 78 -24.89 5.78 -5.75
CA ALA A 78 -24.89 5.26 -7.12
C ALA A 78 -25.23 6.30 -8.19
N ARG A 79 -26.08 7.29 -7.87
CA ARG A 79 -26.41 8.41 -8.77
C ARG A 79 -25.27 9.43 -8.91
N ASN A 80 -24.38 9.50 -7.92
CA ASN A 80 -23.29 10.46 -7.84
C ASN A 80 -21.92 9.84 -8.18
N VAL A 81 -21.89 8.77 -8.98
CA VAL A 81 -20.64 8.15 -9.43
C VAL A 81 -19.83 9.10 -10.32
N MET A 82 -18.51 9.09 -10.13
CA MET A 82 -17.56 9.95 -10.83
C MET A 82 -16.19 9.28 -10.97
N ILE A 83 -15.26 9.96 -11.64
CA ILE A 83 -13.85 9.56 -11.66
C ILE A 83 -13.30 9.60 -10.22
N PRO A 84 -12.54 8.56 -9.79
CA PRO A 84 -12.02 8.51 -8.43
C PRO A 84 -11.19 9.75 -8.07
N THR A 85 -11.41 10.25 -6.86
CA THR A 85 -10.54 11.26 -6.25
C THR A 85 -9.48 10.61 -5.36
N ARG A 86 -8.45 11.35 -4.96
CA ARG A 86 -7.46 10.90 -3.97
C ARG A 86 -8.12 10.37 -2.71
N ALA A 87 -9.10 11.10 -2.18
CA ALA A 87 -9.83 10.72 -0.98
C ALA A 87 -10.51 9.35 -1.11
N MET A 88 -11.02 8.98 -2.29
CA MET A 88 -11.66 7.68 -2.50
C MET A 88 -10.65 6.53 -2.45
N CYS A 89 -9.48 6.70 -3.05
CA CYS A 89 -8.38 5.73 -2.99
C CYS A 89 -7.88 5.55 -1.54
N LEU A 90 -7.71 6.67 -0.84
CA LEU A 90 -7.18 6.72 0.54
C LEU A 90 -8.15 6.16 1.59
N ARG A 91 -9.43 5.89 1.24
CA ARG A 91 -10.35 5.14 2.12
C ARG A 91 -9.77 3.80 2.55
N CYS A 92 -9.01 3.18 1.66
CA CYS A 92 -8.40 1.87 1.89
C CYS A 92 -6.89 1.96 2.03
N HIS A 93 -6.23 2.71 1.15
CA HIS A 93 -4.77 2.75 1.10
C HIS A 93 -4.14 3.39 2.34
N ALA A 94 -4.65 4.54 2.79
CA ALA A 94 -4.13 5.21 4.00
C ALA A 94 -4.53 4.49 5.30
N THR A 95 -5.60 3.68 5.28
CA THR A 95 -6.08 2.98 6.49
C THR A 95 -5.83 1.48 6.51
N ALA A 96 -4.90 1.02 5.68
CA ALA A 96 -4.40 -0.34 5.77
C ALA A 96 -3.85 -0.58 7.19
N GLY A 97 -4.29 -1.66 7.84
CA GLY A 97 -3.95 -1.93 9.24
C GLY A 97 -4.91 -1.29 10.26
N GLY A 98 -6.06 -0.77 9.82
CA GLY A 98 -7.16 -0.34 10.70
C GLY A 98 -7.13 1.13 11.13
N GLY A 99 -6.17 1.91 10.66
CA GLY A 99 -5.98 3.31 11.03
C GLY A 99 -5.06 4.03 10.08
N ASP A 100 -5.14 5.36 10.08
CA ASP A 100 -4.28 6.23 9.26
C ASP A 100 -2.82 6.04 9.68
N ASN A 101 -1.92 5.86 8.70
CA ASN A 101 -0.51 5.57 8.93
C ASN A 101 -0.23 4.38 9.85
N ASN A 102 -1.13 3.38 9.90
CA ASN A 102 -0.81 2.13 10.57
C ASN A 102 0.19 1.33 9.72
N LYS A 103 -0.22 0.87 8.52
CA LYS A 103 0.65 0.03 7.67
C LYS A 103 1.55 0.81 6.72
N ARG A 104 1.02 1.84 6.06
CA ARG A 104 1.74 2.64 5.05
C ARG A 104 1.97 4.02 5.64
N GLY A 105 3.21 4.37 5.90
CA GLY A 105 3.53 5.67 6.48
C GLY A 105 3.66 6.80 5.45
N ASP A 106 3.77 6.44 4.18
CA ASP A 106 3.90 7.34 3.03
C ASP A 106 2.55 7.71 2.39
N LEU A 107 1.43 7.18 2.89
CA LEU A 107 0.08 7.47 2.41
C LEU A 107 -0.85 7.85 3.56
N GLU A 108 -1.21 9.13 3.61
CA GLU A 108 -2.01 9.69 4.70
C GLU A 108 -3.39 10.12 4.22
N ARG A 109 -4.42 10.07 5.09
CA ARG A 109 -5.74 10.62 4.74
C ARG A 109 -5.69 12.10 4.37
N SER A 110 -4.75 12.86 4.94
CA SER A 110 -4.51 14.27 4.65
C SER A 110 -4.22 14.51 3.17
N MET A 111 -3.62 13.55 2.46
CA MET A 111 -3.39 13.58 1.01
C MET A 111 -4.68 13.58 0.17
N GLY A 112 -5.83 13.30 0.79
CA GLY A 112 -7.15 13.34 0.16
C GLY A 112 -7.80 14.73 0.13
N ALA A 113 -7.22 15.73 0.81
CA ALA A 113 -7.77 17.08 0.87
C ALA A 113 -7.70 17.79 -0.49
N ALA A 114 -8.49 18.86 -0.66
CA ALA A 114 -8.47 19.68 -1.88
C ALA A 114 -7.09 20.35 -2.05
N GLU A 115 -6.61 21.01 -0.99
CA GLU A 115 -5.30 21.65 -0.93
C GLU A 115 -4.32 20.79 -0.13
N ILE A 116 -3.15 20.54 -0.72
CA ILE A 116 -2.08 19.72 -0.12
C ILE A 116 -0.83 20.54 -0.02
N SER A 117 -0.19 20.52 1.15
CA SER A 117 1.13 21.14 1.32
C SER A 117 2.14 20.45 0.42
N ARG A 118 2.96 21.24 -0.29
CA ARG A 118 4.10 20.73 -1.06
C ARG A 118 5.09 19.94 -0.18
N ASP A 119 5.14 20.24 1.12
CA ASP A 119 5.95 19.48 2.07
C ASP A 119 5.40 18.06 2.29
N LEU A 120 4.08 17.87 2.25
CA LEU A 120 3.46 16.53 2.38
C LEU A 120 3.75 15.70 1.13
N ASP A 121 3.34 16.17 -0.05
CA ASP A 121 3.66 15.54 -1.32
C ASP A 121 3.67 16.58 -2.45
N VAL A 122 4.75 16.62 -3.23
CA VAL A 122 4.96 17.63 -4.28
C VAL A 122 4.03 17.40 -5.48
N HIS A 123 3.74 16.15 -5.83
CA HIS A 123 2.92 15.79 -6.98
C HIS A 123 1.44 16.08 -6.68
N MET A 124 0.96 15.65 -5.52
CA MET A 124 -0.41 15.90 -5.07
C MET A 124 -0.64 17.38 -4.76
N SER A 125 0.38 18.13 -4.31
CA SER A 125 0.28 19.60 -4.21
C SER A 125 0.12 20.28 -5.57
N ALA A 126 0.58 19.66 -6.65
CA ALA A 126 0.33 20.10 -8.03
C ALA A 126 -1.00 19.58 -8.60
N ASN A 127 -1.93 19.20 -7.72
CA ASN A 127 -3.26 18.67 -8.03
C ASN A 127 -3.26 17.34 -8.81
N MET A 128 -2.15 16.59 -8.77
CA MET A 128 -2.15 15.23 -9.29
C MET A 128 -3.02 14.30 -8.41
N THR A 129 -3.64 13.36 -9.09
CA THR A 129 -4.45 12.27 -8.55
C THR A 129 -3.69 10.95 -8.69
N CYS A 130 -4.16 9.90 -8.01
CA CYS A 130 -3.51 8.59 -8.04
C CYS A 130 -3.38 8.08 -9.48
N GLN A 131 -4.43 8.26 -10.29
CA GLN A 131 -4.51 7.81 -11.68
C GLN A 131 -3.57 8.55 -12.66
N ASP A 132 -3.01 9.70 -12.28
CA ASP A 132 -2.04 10.40 -13.13
C ASP A 132 -0.69 9.65 -13.20
N CYS A 133 -0.42 8.79 -12.21
CA CYS A 133 0.79 7.97 -12.12
C CYS A 133 0.49 6.46 -12.18
N HIS A 134 -0.62 6.04 -11.57
CA HIS A 134 -1.16 4.69 -11.65
C HIS A 134 -2.12 4.60 -12.82
N THR A 135 -1.63 4.23 -13.99
CA THR A 135 -2.45 4.09 -15.19
C THR A 135 -3.45 2.93 -15.05
N PHE A 136 -4.68 3.16 -15.50
CA PHE A 136 -5.74 2.15 -15.53
C PHE A 136 -6.03 1.76 -16.99
N ASN A 137 -6.01 0.47 -17.29
CA ASN A 137 -6.44 -0.09 -18.58
C ASN A 137 -7.40 -1.25 -18.29
N ASP A 138 -8.66 -1.14 -18.68
CA ASP A 138 -9.70 -2.14 -18.36
C ASP A 138 -9.76 -2.51 -16.87
N HIS A 139 -9.58 -1.50 -15.99
CA HIS A 139 -9.46 -1.63 -14.52
C HIS A 139 -8.23 -2.40 -14.01
N HIS A 140 -7.33 -2.82 -14.89
CA HIS A 140 -5.99 -3.22 -14.48
C HIS A 140 -5.14 -2.00 -14.15
N VAL A 141 -4.41 -2.05 -13.05
CA VAL A 141 -3.75 -0.87 -12.46
C VAL A 141 -2.23 -1.01 -12.49
N SER A 142 -1.54 -0.04 -13.07
CA SER A 142 -0.07 -0.02 -12.98
C SER A 142 0.38 0.24 -11.55
N GLY A 143 1.44 -0.43 -11.13
CA GLY A 143 2.01 -0.26 -9.81
C GLY A 143 2.59 -1.56 -9.29
N ARG A 144 3.69 -1.43 -8.54
CA ARG A 144 4.37 -2.53 -7.88
C ARG A 144 4.89 -2.00 -6.55
N GLY A 145 5.00 -2.89 -5.57
CA GLY A 145 5.66 -2.60 -4.31
C GLY A 145 6.25 -3.87 -3.73
N MET A 146 6.95 -3.74 -2.60
CA MET A 146 7.50 -4.89 -1.90
C MET A 146 6.42 -5.94 -1.58
N ASP A 147 5.21 -5.51 -1.17
CA ASP A 147 4.07 -6.35 -0.81
C ASP A 147 3.05 -6.59 -1.95
N LEU A 148 3.33 -6.09 -3.17
CA LEU A 148 2.57 -6.36 -4.39
C LEU A 148 3.51 -6.91 -5.47
N ARG A 149 3.66 -8.24 -5.50
CA ARG A 149 4.67 -8.95 -6.30
C ARG A 149 4.29 -9.12 -7.78
N VAL A 150 3.00 -9.02 -8.09
CA VAL A 150 2.46 -9.24 -9.43
C VAL A 150 2.15 -7.90 -10.03
N ASP A 151 2.70 -7.66 -11.21
CA ASP A 151 2.32 -6.50 -12.01
C ASP A 151 0.98 -6.82 -12.68
N ASP A 152 -0.01 -5.98 -12.41
CA ASP A 152 -1.35 -6.12 -13.02
C ASP A 152 -1.36 -5.57 -14.47
N THR A 153 -0.34 -4.78 -14.83
CA THR A 153 -0.10 -4.27 -16.18
C THR A 153 1.39 -4.30 -16.51
N GLU A 154 1.74 -4.26 -17.79
CA GLU A 154 3.13 -4.13 -18.24
C GLU A 154 3.68 -2.71 -18.09
N THR A 155 2.83 -1.72 -17.84
CA THR A 155 3.24 -0.32 -17.66
C THR A 155 3.79 -0.16 -16.24
N PRO A 156 5.07 0.19 -16.05
CA PRO A 156 5.58 0.43 -14.72
C PRO A 156 5.24 1.86 -14.27
N THR A 157 4.98 2.03 -12.98
CA THR A 157 4.91 3.34 -12.35
C THR A 157 6.32 3.70 -11.85
N THR A 158 6.99 4.64 -12.53
CA THR A 158 8.37 5.03 -12.20
C THR A 158 8.61 6.52 -12.30
N CYS A 159 9.59 7.02 -11.54
CA CYS A 159 10.00 8.42 -11.60
C CYS A 159 10.77 8.75 -12.89
N ASP A 160 11.49 7.79 -13.46
CA ASP A 160 12.37 7.98 -14.64
C ASP A 160 11.62 7.90 -15.98
N ASP A 161 10.30 7.91 -15.95
CA ASP A 161 9.48 8.03 -17.15
C ASP A 161 9.71 9.41 -17.81
N ARG A 162 10.08 9.40 -19.09
CA ARG A 162 10.30 10.60 -19.91
C ARG A 162 9.05 11.48 -20.07
N ARG A 163 7.86 10.96 -19.77
CA ARG A 163 6.61 11.74 -19.72
C ARG A 163 6.61 12.76 -18.57
N CYS A 164 7.41 12.53 -17.53
CA CYS A 164 7.49 13.38 -16.35
C CYS A 164 8.90 13.91 -16.09
N HIS A 165 9.89 13.04 -15.84
CA HIS A 165 11.25 13.44 -15.47
C HIS A 165 12.34 12.87 -16.38
N GLY A 166 12.19 11.64 -16.89
CA GLY A 166 13.23 10.93 -17.64
C GLY A 166 14.38 10.41 -16.75
N SER A 167 15.37 9.79 -17.39
CA SER A 167 16.50 9.16 -16.69
C SER A 167 17.57 10.14 -16.20
N GLU A 168 17.63 11.36 -16.75
CA GLU A 168 18.61 12.39 -16.38
C GLU A 168 17.92 13.72 -16.03
N PRO A 169 17.14 13.77 -14.94
CA PRO A 169 16.28 14.92 -14.65
C PRO A 169 17.02 16.14 -14.10
N HIS A 170 18.30 15.99 -13.73
CA HIS A 170 19.11 17.10 -13.24
C HIS A 170 19.77 17.85 -14.42
N SER A 171 20.23 19.07 -14.16
CA SER A 171 20.92 19.91 -15.15
C SER A 171 22.00 19.14 -15.93
N GLU A 172 22.13 19.42 -17.22
CA GLU A 172 23.11 18.77 -18.09
C GLU A 172 24.53 18.77 -17.48
N GLY A 173 25.20 17.61 -17.54
CA GLY A 173 26.52 17.41 -16.94
C GLY A 173 26.55 17.23 -15.43
N SER A 174 25.40 17.26 -14.73
CA SER A 174 25.32 17.05 -13.29
C SER A 174 25.80 15.67 -12.87
N MET A 175 26.61 15.62 -11.80
CA MET A 175 27.00 14.35 -11.18
C MET A 175 25.82 13.55 -10.62
N TYR A 176 24.69 14.21 -10.32
CA TYR A 176 23.49 13.52 -9.82
C TYR A 176 22.87 12.62 -10.88
N ASN A 177 22.96 12.96 -12.17
CA ASN A 177 22.50 12.07 -13.24
C ASN A 177 23.27 10.75 -13.26
N LYS A 178 24.57 10.75 -12.88
CA LYS A 178 25.36 9.50 -12.73
C LYS A 178 24.90 8.59 -11.59
N HIS A 179 24.15 9.12 -10.62
CA HIS A 179 23.63 8.31 -9.52
C HIS A 179 22.38 7.54 -9.94
N THR A 180 21.61 8.04 -10.91
CA THR A 180 20.35 7.43 -11.35
C THR A 180 20.54 6.00 -11.90
N ASP A 181 21.75 5.67 -12.38
CA ASP A 181 22.12 4.32 -12.81
C ASP A 181 22.08 3.29 -11.66
N ARG A 182 22.34 3.74 -10.43
CA ARG A 182 22.51 2.86 -9.26
C ARG A 182 21.56 3.13 -8.12
N ILE A 183 21.09 4.35 -7.93
CA ILE A 183 20.25 4.77 -6.80
C ILE A 183 18.91 5.23 -7.32
N TYR A 184 17.83 4.64 -6.80
CA TYR A 184 16.50 5.00 -7.24
C TYR A 184 16.09 6.35 -6.68
N CYS A 185 15.27 7.08 -7.44
CA CYS A 185 14.91 8.47 -7.15
C CYS A 185 14.34 8.66 -5.73
N THR A 186 13.54 7.70 -5.24
CA THR A 186 12.91 7.78 -3.92
C THR A 186 13.90 7.80 -2.76
N ALA A 187 15.09 7.21 -2.91
CA ALA A 187 16.12 7.24 -1.86
C ALA A 187 16.67 8.65 -1.60
N TYR A 188 16.59 9.55 -2.58
CA TYR A 188 16.96 10.97 -2.42
C TYR A 188 15.76 11.88 -2.21
N HIS A 189 14.61 11.55 -2.80
CA HIS A 189 13.46 12.46 -2.86
C HIS A 189 12.36 12.17 -1.84
N VAL A 190 12.38 11.01 -1.18
CA VAL A 190 11.48 10.69 -0.06
C VAL A 190 12.33 10.54 1.19
N THR A 191 12.57 11.67 1.88
CA THR A 191 13.50 11.72 3.03
C THR A 191 12.83 11.45 4.38
N SER A 192 11.50 11.48 4.42
CA SER A 192 10.69 11.14 5.59
C SER A 192 9.29 10.73 5.16
N TYR A 193 8.62 9.97 6.01
CA TYR A 193 7.21 9.60 5.89
C TYR A 193 6.51 9.88 7.22
N GLY A 194 5.17 9.82 7.30
CA GLY A 194 4.45 10.17 8.52
C GLY A 194 4.53 11.66 8.87
N LYS A 195 4.32 12.52 7.86
CA LYS A 195 4.53 13.97 7.93
C LYS A 195 3.41 14.69 8.66
N VAL A 196 2.15 14.27 8.45
CA VAL A 196 1.00 14.87 9.16
C VAL A 196 0.55 13.99 10.32
N GLN A 197 0.55 12.67 10.15
CA GLN A 197 0.16 11.69 11.16
C GLN A 197 1.33 10.79 11.55
N THR A 198 1.43 10.47 12.84
CA THR A 198 2.43 9.50 13.34
C THR A 198 2.24 8.12 12.69
N VAL A 199 3.31 7.35 12.57
CA VAL A 199 3.31 6.03 11.92
C VAL A 199 3.62 4.95 12.94
N GLU A 200 2.89 3.85 12.88
CA GLU A 200 3.21 2.66 13.67
C GLU A 200 4.54 2.05 13.19
N ILE A 201 5.55 2.07 14.07
CA ILE A 201 6.89 1.54 13.79
C ILE A 201 7.15 0.19 14.45
N SER A 202 6.39 -0.15 15.49
CA SER A 202 6.43 -1.46 16.11
C SER A 202 5.14 -1.78 16.85
N ARG A 203 4.87 -3.09 16.94
CA ARG A 203 3.75 -3.66 17.66
C ARG A 203 4.22 -4.83 18.50
N ASN A 204 3.89 -4.83 19.79
CA ASN A 204 4.12 -5.97 20.66
C ASN A 204 2.79 -6.66 21.02
N TRP A 205 2.55 -7.83 20.44
CA TRP A 205 1.34 -8.62 20.70
C TRP A 205 1.31 -9.30 22.08
N GLU A 206 2.43 -9.30 22.82
CA GLU A 206 2.51 -9.85 24.18
C GLU A 206 1.87 -8.94 25.24
N THR A 207 1.76 -7.63 24.98
CA THR A 207 1.26 -6.63 25.94
C THR A 207 -0.27 -6.45 25.93
N ARG A 208 -1.01 -7.49 25.52
CA ARG A 208 -2.45 -7.51 25.22
C ARG A 208 -3.44 -7.18 26.37
N HIS A 209 -3.00 -6.77 27.56
CA HIS A 209 -3.86 -6.69 28.74
C HIS A 209 -3.92 -5.30 29.36
N LEU A 210 -4.98 -4.54 29.06
CA LEU A 210 -5.36 -3.33 29.79
C LEU A 210 -6.87 -3.29 30.06
N GLU A 211 -7.39 -4.32 30.74
CA GLU A 211 -8.76 -4.33 31.28
C GLU A 211 -9.06 -3.09 32.15
N HIS A 212 -8.02 -2.49 32.75
CA HIS A 212 -8.15 -1.31 33.62
C HIS A 212 -8.18 0.05 32.90
N LEU A 213 -7.90 0.13 31.59
CA LEU A 213 -7.98 1.40 30.84
C LEU A 213 -9.30 1.57 30.07
N GLY A 214 -10.18 0.57 30.12
CA GLY A 214 -11.45 0.55 29.39
C GLY A 214 -11.28 0.21 27.90
N ALA A 215 -12.35 -0.28 27.27
CA ALA A 215 -12.37 -0.80 25.90
C ALA A 215 -11.88 0.19 24.80
N ASN A 216 -11.74 1.48 25.13
CA ASN A 216 -11.33 2.53 24.21
C ASN A 216 -9.81 2.79 24.18
N VAL A 217 -9.00 2.14 25.03
CA VAL A 217 -7.55 2.39 25.16
C VAL A 217 -6.70 1.19 24.70
N MET A 218 -7.33 0.25 23.99
CA MET A 218 -6.83 -1.10 23.66
C MET A 218 -5.45 -1.21 22.97
N TYR A 219 -4.81 -0.10 22.57
CA TYR A 219 -3.63 -0.13 21.70
C TYR A 219 -2.45 0.75 22.13
N HIS A 220 -2.57 1.57 23.18
CA HIS A 220 -1.55 2.61 23.46
C HIS A 220 -0.21 2.05 24.00
N GLU A 221 -0.22 0.91 24.69
CA GLU A 221 1.01 0.25 25.18
C GLU A 221 1.51 -0.88 24.25
N MET A 222 0.68 -1.27 23.28
CA MET A 222 1.01 -2.27 22.27
C MET A 222 1.79 -1.67 21.10
N ILE A 223 1.52 -0.40 20.77
CA ILE A 223 1.95 0.23 19.53
C ILE A 223 2.90 1.37 19.83
N VAL A 224 4.10 1.33 19.24
CA VAL A 224 5.01 2.49 19.20
C VAL A 224 4.77 3.24 17.90
N ARG A 225 4.63 4.56 18.00
CA ARG A 225 4.47 5.43 16.84
C ARG A 225 5.51 6.54 16.81
N GLU A 226 5.98 6.88 15.63
CA GLU A 226 6.92 7.97 15.39
C GLU A 226 6.35 9.00 14.42
N SER A 227 6.75 10.27 14.56
CA SER A 227 6.43 11.32 13.59
C SER A 227 7.66 11.58 12.72
N ASN A 228 7.45 11.75 11.41
CA ASN A 228 8.51 12.04 10.46
C ASN A 228 9.74 11.11 10.50
N PRO A 229 9.60 9.78 10.70
CA PRO A 229 10.74 8.87 10.65
C PRO A 229 11.46 8.95 9.30
N ALA A 230 12.78 8.78 9.36
CA ALA A 230 13.60 8.60 8.18
C ALA A 230 13.43 7.16 7.65
N PRO A 231 13.38 6.96 6.32
CA PRO A 231 13.35 5.63 5.74
C PRO A 231 14.67 4.90 5.92
N ILE A 232 14.60 3.57 5.89
CA ILE A 232 15.77 2.72 5.68
C ILE A 232 15.98 2.54 4.17
N HIS A 233 17.24 2.43 3.74
CA HIS A 233 17.57 2.21 2.33
C HIS A 233 18.13 0.81 2.15
N VAL A 234 17.55 0.06 1.21
CA VAL A 234 17.88 -1.35 0.95
C VAL A 234 17.95 -1.59 -0.54
N TRP A 235 18.83 -2.51 -0.96
CA TRP A 235 18.96 -2.90 -2.37
C TRP A 235 17.72 -3.68 -2.81
N TRP A 236 17.11 -3.28 -3.92
CA TRP A 236 15.92 -3.94 -4.45
C TRP A 236 16.00 -4.14 -5.96
N ASN A 237 16.01 -5.39 -6.40
CA ASN A 237 15.96 -5.81 -7.80
C ASN A 237 14.52 -6.08 -8.29
N ARG A 238 13.54 -5.47 -7.61
CA ARG A 238 12.10 -5.65 -7.81
C ARG A 238 11.53 -7.00 -7.38
N TRP A 239 12.35 -7.94 -6.90
CA TRP A 239 11.87 -9.16 -6.24
C TRP A 239 11.75 -8.96 -4.72
N SER A 240 10.87 -9.74 -4.10
CA SER A 240 10.69 -9.76 -2.65
C SER A 240 10.43 -11.17 -2.15
N GLU A 241 10.99 -11.46 -0.98
CA GLU A 241 10.62 -12.62 -0.17
C GLU A 241 9.54 -12.17 0.80
N ILE A 242 8.42 -12.86 0.87
CA ILE A 242 7.33 -12.58 1.81
C ILE A 242 6.75 -13.90 2.26
N MET A 243 6.51 -13.99 3.56
CA MET A 243 5.91 -15.12 4.24
C MET A 243 4.43 -15.25 3.88
N ASP A 244 4.06 -16.43 3.37
CA ASP A 244 2.67 -16.83 3.17
C ASP A 244 2.20 -17.73 4.32
N LEU A 245 0.89 -17.85 4.49
CA LEU A 245 0.31 -18.58 5.63
C LEU A 245 0.74 -20.06 5.74
N ALA A 246 1.09 -20.68 4.62
CA ALA A 246 1.54 -22.06 4.57
C ALA A 246 3.05 -22.23 4.85
N ASP A 247 3.81 -21.14 4.86
CA ASP A 247 5.26 -21.19 5.07
C ASP A 247 5.58 -21.42 6.56
N PRO A 248 6.61 -22.24 6.87
CA PRO A 248 7.05 -22.39 8.24
C PRO A 248 7.66 -21.08 8.76
N ALA A 249 7.41 -20.77 10.04
CA ALA A 249 8.13 -19.71 10.73
C ALA A 249 9.57 -20.16 11.01
N VAL A 250 10.53 -19.62 10.28
CA VAL A 250 11.96 -19.92 10.42
C VAL A 250 12.67 -18.68 10.94
N LEU A 251 13.42 -18.84 12.04
CA LEU A 251 14.27 -17.80 12.60
C LEU A 251 15.53 -17.63 11.74
N ASP A 252 15.92 -16.39 11.50
CA ASP A 252 17.21 -16.06 10.90
C ASP A 252 18.34 -16.05 11.95
N GLU A 253 19.53 -15.57 11.54
CA GLU A 253 20.72 -15.51 12.39
C GLU A 253 20.55 -14.58 13.61
N ASP A 254 19.68 -13.57 13.50
CA ASP A 254 19.35 -12.63 14.57
C ASP A 254 18.22 -13.14 15.47
N GLY A 255 17.68 -14.32 15.18
CA GLY A 255 16.58 -14.91 15.94
C GLY A 255 15.23 -14.27 15.66
N VAL A 256 15.04 -13.67 14.47
CA VAL A 256 13.76 -13.08 14.06
C VAL A 256 13.17 -13.82 12.86
N VAL A 257 11.84 -13.76 12.72
CA VAL A 257 11.15 -14.26 11.52
C VAL A 257 10.89 -13.09 10.59
N VAL A 258 11.56 -13.07 9.44
CA VAL A 258 11.34 -12.04 8.42
C VAL A 258 10.06 -12.33 7.65
N MET A 259 9.05 -11.48 7.83
CA MET A 259 7.77 -11.63 7.12
C MET A 259 7.77 -11.06 5.71
N ALA A 260 8.59 -10.03 5.45
CA ALA A 260 8.79 -9.45 4.13
C ALA A 260 10.18 -8.82 4.04
N LYS A 261 10.91 -9.05 2.95
CA LYS A 261 12.14 -8.33 2.62
C LYS A 261 12.30 -8.13 1.12
N PRO A 262 12.85 -6.99 0.69
CA PRO A 262 13.28 -6.83 -0.70
C PRO A 262 14.47 -7.74 -0.97
N VAL A 263 14.53 -8.27 -2.18
CA VAL A 263 15.70 -8.99 -2.69
C VAL A 263 16.52 -8.01 -3.50
N GLY A 264 17.84 -8.04 -3.32
CA GLY A 264 18.76 -7.22 -4.08
C GLY A 264 20.14 -7.18 -3.43
N SER A 265 21.13 -6.87 -4.24
CA SER A 265 22.49 -6.63 -3.76
C SER A 265 23.19 -5.57 -4.61
N ILE A 266 24.30 -5.03 -4.10
CA ILE A 266 25.16 -4.12 -4.85
C ILE A 266 25.73 -4.75 -6.14
N ASN A 267 25.77 -6.08 -6.22
CA ASN A 267 26.34 -6.82 -7.34
C ASN A 267 25.31 -7.21 -8.42
N ASP A 268 24.02 -6.99 -8.17
CA ASP A 268 22.97 -7.26 -9.14
C ASP A 268 23.08 -6.23 -10.28
N SER A 269 23.08 -6.70 -11.53
CA SER A 269 23.29 -5.83 -12.69
C SER A 269 22.11 -4.88 -12.89
N ALA A 270 22.38 -3.57 -12.96
CA ALA A 270 21.38 -2.52 -13.19
C ALA A 270 20.80 -2.47 -14.63
N HIS A 271 21.12 -3.44 -15.50
CA HIS A 271 21.05 -3.25 -16.96
C HIS A 271 19.65 -3.23 -17.58
N ASN A 272 18.59 -3.53 -16.83
CA ASN A 272 17.23 -3.30 -17.28
C ASN A 272 16.51 -2.46 -16.22
N ALA A 273 15.90 -1.33 -16.59
CA ALA A 273 15.07 -0.51 -15.69
C ALA A 273 13.91 -1.30 -15.04
N ASN A 274 13.62 -2.50 -15.58
CA ASN A 274 12.63 -3.44 -15.06
C ASN A 274 13.21 -4.58 -14.19
N GLU A 275 14.53 -4.76 -14.09
CA GLU A 275 15.16 -5.92 -13.41
C GLU A 275 16.43 -5.57 -12.61
N GLY A 276 16.92 -4.33 -12.68
CA GLY A 276 18.14 -3.89 -12.02
C GLY A 276 17.96 -3.60 -10.53
N SER A 277 18.92 -4.02 -9.70
CA SER A 277 18.92 -3.64 -8.28
C SER A 277 19.37 -2.20 -8.09
N ARG A 278 18.53 -1.42 -7.41
CA ARG A 278 18.88 -0.08 -6.95
C ARG A 278 18.41 0.07 -5.50
N PRO A 279 19.11 0.82 -4.64
CA PRO A 279 18.58 1.17 -3.34
C PRO A 279 17.28 1.93 -3.53
N CYS A 280 16.26 1.49 -2.82
CA CYS A 280 14.98 2.15 -2.75
C CYS A 280 14.55 2.30 -1.28
N LEU A 281 13.45 3.03 -1.11
CA LEU A 281 12.68 3.10 0.12
C LEU A 281 11.99 1.77 0.42
#